data_AF-A2XHV2-F1
#
_entry.id   AF-A2XHV2-F1
#
_cell.length_a   1.000
_cell.length_b   1.000
_cell.length_c   1.000
_cell.angle_alpha   90.00
_cell.angle_beta   90.00
_cell.angle_gamma   90.00
#
_symmetry.space_group_name_H-M   'P 1'
#
loop_
_entity.id
_entity.type
_entity.pdbx_description
1 polymer ?
#
loop_
_entity_poly.entity_id
_entity_poly.type
_entity_poly.pdbx_seq_one_letter_code
_entity_poly.pdbx_strand_id
1 'polypeptide(L)'
;MSYHEEERHGGNGLDWFEESMSSLLAADVDLAGGGGDAGGGGYAWWWAASPAAQQDDIGSVVAQTLSPPSTAAPAAASPSIASPAASSPSDVPSSSSKKRKSPAHRAPGHTGGKKGGGGKGGGGGSDRDMRWAEQLLNPCAVAVEAGNLSRVQHLFYVLGELESFSGDANHRLAAHGLRALARWLPAAVGPAAAAAVRVPPCSERPTTAFAAAEPRLFRASLIRFHEVSPWFALPNALANAAIAQASTCGAAGATPRPLHVVDLGVSHGVQWPTLLESLTRQPGGRAPPSVRLTVVGPGATATSPVAPFSASPPGYDFSPHLLRYAKSINLDLRISRAATLDDAVPGDDGEALVVCLQFRLGHAAAEERREVLRKARGLNPELVVLSELDSGVGVVGGDGGSAAGEFAARLELLWRFLESTSAAFKGKDVEERRLLEAEAGAILAAADVAAAGEGREGWRERMAAAGFEEAPFGAEAVESARSLLRKYDSGWEMSAPSPAAAAVALRWKGQPVSFCSLWRPAA
;
A
#
# COMPACT_ATOMS: atom_id res chain seq x y z
N MET A 1 -0.90 -61.94 38.20
CA MET A 1 -1.37 -60.70 38.86
C MET A 1 -0.35 -59.61 38.59
N SER A 2 -0.64 -58.74 37.64
CA SER A 2 0.00 -57.44 37.43
C SER A 2 -1.06 -56.62 36.71
N TYR A 3 -1.34 -55.40 37.19
CA TYR A 3 -2.28 -54.49 36.55
C TYR A 3 -1.47 -53.36 35.91
N HIS A 4 -1.60 -53.23 34.60
CA HIS A 4 -1.21 -52.03 33.86
C HIS A 4 -2.46 -51.52 33.16
N GLU A 5 -2.80 -50.25 33.39
CA GLU A 5 -3.85 -49.54 32.66
C GLU A 5 -3.28 -49.03 31.33
N GLU A 6 -4.01 -49.24 30.23
CA GLU A 6 -3.82 -48.53 28.97
C GLU A 6 -4.71 -47.28 28.96
N GLU A 7 -4.13 -46.10 29.18
CA GLU A 7 -4.84 -44.84 28.87
C GLU A 7 -4.68 -44.48 27.39
N ARG A 8 -5.83 -44.34 26.71
CA ARG A 8 -5.90 -43.83 25.33
C ARG A 8 -5.65 -42.33 25.33
N HIS A 9 -4.55 -41.88 24.73
CA HIS A 9 -4.43 -40.48 24.31
C HIS A 9 -5.19 -40.26 22.99
N GLY A 10 -6.14 -39.32 23.01
CA GLY A 10 -6.76 -38.81 21.79
C GLY A 10 -5.80 -37.87 21.07
N GLY A 11 -5.54 -38.14 19.78
CA GLY A 11 -4.69 -37.29 18.95
C GLY A 11 -5.35 -35.93 18.70
N ASN A 12 -4.73 -34.87 19.20
CA ASN A 12 -5.15 -33.49 18.95
C ASN A 12 -4.77 -33.07 17.51
N GLY A 13 -5.57 -32.22 16.89
CA GLY A 13 -5.24 -31.65 15.57
C GLY A 13 -4.36 -30.40 15.65
N LEU A 14 -3.66 -30.10 14.55
CA LEU A 14 -3.01 -28.82 14.21
C LEU A 14 -1.63 -28.47 14.80
N ASP A 15 -0.95 -29.38 15.52
CA ASP A 15 0.36 -29.12 16.17
C ASP A 15 1.54 -28.76 15.22
N TRP A 16 1.45 -29.03 13.90
CA TRP A 16 2.56 -28.76 12.96
C TRP A 16 2.56 -27.35 12.35
N PHE A 17 1.49 -26.57 12.55
CA PHE A 17 1.38 -25.20 12.01
C PHE A 17 2.14 -24.17 12.88
N GLU A 18 2.50 -24.53 14.12
CA GLU A 18 3.19 -23.63 15.07
C GLU A 18 4.72 -23.69 14.98
N GLU A 19 5.33 -24.85 14.69
CA GLU A 19 6.81 -24.95 14.60
C GLU A 19 7.40 -24.22 13.38
N SER A 20 6.68 -24.17 12.25
CA SER A 20 7.14 -23.45 11.04
C SER A 20 7.18 -21.92 11.20
N MET A 21 6.61 -21.34 12.27
CA MET A 21 6.65 -19.90 12.55
C MET A 21 7.78 -19.47 13.51
N SER A 22 8.44 -20.40 14.19
CA SER A 22 9.23 -20.08 15.39
C SER A 22 10.71 -19.76 15.15
N SER A 23 11.25 -19.96 13.94
CA SER A 23 12.65 -19.67 13.58
C SER A 23 12.79 -18.54 12.54
N LEU A 24 12.14 -17.41 12.81
CA LEU A 24 12.22 -16.20 11.99
C LEU A 24 13.48 -15.34 12.26
N LEU A 25 14.23 -15.59 13.35
CA LEU A 25 15.30 -14.71 13.84
C LEU A 25 16.37 -15.44 14.69
N ALA A 26 17.58 -15.67 14.18
CA ALA A 26 18.80 -15.93 14.99
C ALA A 26 20.13 -15.68 14.23
N ALA A 27 20.58 -14.42 14.25
CA ALA A 27 21.95 -13.86 14.10
C ALA A 27 23.06 -14.53 13.23
N ASP A 28 23.78 -13.69 12.47
CA ASP A 28 25.14 -13.96 11.98
C ASP A 28 26.12 -14.32 13.12
N VAL A 29 27.05 -15.26 12.86
CA VAL A 29 28.51 -15.09 13.03
C VAL A 29 29.28 -16.29 12.43
N ASP A 30 30.21 -15.95 11.54
CA ASP A 30 31.41 -16.65 11.05
C ASP A 30 31.50 -18.17 10.88
N LEU A 31 31.79 -18.55 9.62
CA LEU A 31 32.41 -19.82 9.28
C LEU A 31 33.91 -19.79 9.66
N ALA A 32 34.20 -20.22 10.88
CA ALA A 32 35.48 -20.86 11.23
C ALA A 32 35.24 -22.24 11.90
N GLY A 33 34.46 -23.09 11.23
CA GLY A 33 34.38 -24.55 11.45
C GLY A 33 33.22 -25.06 12.31
N GLY A 34 32.44 -26.03 11.78
CA GLY A 34 31.64 -26.96 12.60
C GLY A 34 30.19 -27.27 12.19
N GLY A 35 30.01 -28.04 11.10
CA GLY A 35 28.90 -28.98 10.82
C GLY A 35 27.42 -28.72 11.24
N GLY A 36 26.51 -28.72 10.25
CA GLY A 36 25.05 -28.85 10.42
C GLY A 36 24.31 -28.73 9.07
N ASP A 37 23.28 -29.55 8.83
CA ASP A 37 22.68 -29.78 7.49
C ASP A 37 21.54 -28.80 7.10
N ALA A 38 21.13 -28.77 5.83
CA ALA A 38 20.58 -27.58 5.17
C ALA A 38 19.08 -27.58 4.73
N GLY A 39 18.49 -26.36 4.69
CA GLY A 39 17.26 -26.00 3.94
C GLY A 39 16.00 -25.73 4.80
N GLY A 40 15.12 -24.75 4.53
CA GLY A 40 15.10 -23.66 3.53
C GLY A 40 13.79 -22.84 3.61
N GLY A 41 13.84 -21.50 3.57
CA GLY A 41 12.70 -20.61 3.92
C GLY A 41 11.91 -19.98 2.76
N GLY A 42 10.57 -19.92 2.91
CA GLY A 42 9.57 -19.60 1.87
C GLY A 42 9.38 -18.15 1.42
N TYR A 43 10.45 -17.37 1.28
CA TYR A 43 10.48 -16.21 0.35
C TYR A 43 11.86 -16.03 -0.28
N ALA A 44 12.90 -16.64 0.31
CA ALA A 44 14.02 -17.37 -0.32
C ALA A 44 14.53 -16.89 -1.69
N TRP A 45 13.69 -17.16 -2.66
CA TRP A 45 13.95 -17.19 -4.09
C TRP A 45 13.58 -15.87 -4.79
N TRP A 46 12.85 -14.95 -4.12
CA TRP A 46 12.41 -13.69 -4.72
C TRP A 46 13.59 -12.71 -4.91
N TRP A 47 14.63 -12.76 -4.07
CA TRP A 47 15.77 -11.83 -4.08
C TRP A 47 17.03 -12.33 -4.79
N ALA A 48 17.06 -13.58 -5.26
CA ALA A 48 18.23 -14.17 -5.90
C ALA A 48 18.53 -13.53 -7.28
N ALA A 49 19.27 -12.42 -7.26
CA ALA A 49 19.92 -11.87 -8.43
C ALA A 49 21.20 -12.67 -8.73
N SER A 50 21.19 -13.49 -9.78
CA SER A 50 22.42 -14.07 -10.33
C SER A 50 23.04 -13.09 -11.34
N PRO A 51 24.30 -12.68 -11.17
CA PRO A 51 25.06 -12.05 -12.24
C PRO A 51 25.53 -13.14 -13.21
N ALA A 52 25.11 -13.04 -14.48
CA ALA A 52 25.69 -13.80 -15.57
C ALA A 52 26.29 -12.82 -16.58
N ALA A 53 27.53 -12.41 -16.33
CA ALA A 53 28.37 -11.85 -17.37
C ALA A 53 28.69 -12.99 -18.35
N GLN A 54 28.10 -12.98 -19.54
CA GLN A 54 28.47 -13.91 -20.59
C GLN A 54 29.80 -13.44 -21.19
N GLN A 55 30.86 -14.15 -20.83
CA GLN A 55 32.22 -13.89 -21.26
C GLN A 55 32.53 -14.77 -22.48
N ASP A 56 32.17 -14.28 -23.67
CA ASP A 56 32.64 -14.83 -24.94
C ASP A 56 33.77 -13.94 -25.47
N ASP A 57 34.98 -14.49 -25.51
CA ASP A 57 36.19 -13.85 -26.06
C ASP A 57 36.76 -14.72 -27.20
N ILE A 58 37.58 -14.08 -28.04
CA ILE A 58 38.37 -14.54 -29.19
C ILE A 58 37.81 -14.08 -30.54
N GLY A 59 38.56 -13.22 -31.27
CA GLY A 59 38.30 -13.06 -32.71
C GLY A 59 38.84 -11.86 -33.51
N SER A 60 39.87 -11.13 -33.09
CA SER A 60 40.80 -10.33 -33.94
C SER A 60 40.31 -9.82 -35.32
N VAL A 61 40.05 -8.50 -35.46
CA VAL A 61 40.39 -7.72 -36.68
C VAL A 61 40.94 -6.33 -36.26
N VAL A 62 41.87 -5.79 -37.05
CA VAL A 62 42.77 -4.66 -36.70
C VAL A 62 42.37 -3.33 -37.40
N ALA A 63 42.48 -2.23 -36.64
CA ALA A 63 42.56 -0.80 -37.08
C ALA A 63 41.31 -0.21 -37.80
N GLN A 64 40.94 1.07 -37.61
CA GLN A 64 41.78 2.27 -37.66
C GLN A 64 41.27 3.44 -36.79
N THR A 65 42.22 4.29 -36.39
CA THR A 65 42.03 5.55 -35.65
C THR A 65 41.69 6.73 -36.57
N LEU A 66 40.70 7.56 -36.20
CA LEU A 66 40.64 8.97 -36.62
C LEU A 66 40.09 9.87 -35.49
N SER A 67 40.82 10.95 -35.20
CA SER A 67 40.47 11.99 -34.22
C SER A 67 39.58 13.09 -34.87
N PRO A 68 38.84 13.89 -34.08
CA PRO A 68 37.90 14.88 -34.63
C PRO A 68 38.59 16.18 -35.10
N PRO A 69 38.00 16.90 -36.08
CA PRO A 69 38.47 18.22 -36.47
C PRO A 69 37.96 19.33 -35.52
N SER A 70 38.86 20.26 -35.22
CA SER A 70 38.59 21.52 -34.53
C SER A 70 37.98 22.56 -35.47
N THR A 71 37.08 23.41 -34.95
CA THR A 71 36.85 24.76 -35.52
C THR A 71 36.55 25.78 -34.43
N ALA A 72 36.98 27.02 -34.64
CA ALA A 72 37.22 28.01 -33.59
C ALA A 72 36.04 28.94 -33.25
N ALA A 73 36.11 29.53 -32.06
CA ALA A 73 35.32 30.69 -31.64
C ALA A 73 36.08 32.01 -31.90
N PRO A 74 35.38 33.16 -31.94
CA PRO A 74 35.93 34.46 -31.58
C PRO A 74 35.41 34.94 -30.21
N ALA A 75 36.16 35.84 -29.56
CA ALA A 75 36.00 36.20 -28.15
C ALA A 75 35.52 37.65 -27.93
N ALA A 76 34.80 37.89 -26.82
CA ALA A 76 34.73 39.12 -26.01
C ALA A 76 33.69 38.93 -24.89
N ALA A 77 33.74 39.55 -23.70
CA ALA A 77 34.85 40.07 -22.90
C ALA A 77 34.29 40.29 -21.47
N SER A 78 35.04 39.94 -20.42
CA SER A 78 34.62 40.15 -19.01
C SER A 78 35.58 41.09 -18.28
N PRO A 79 35.10 42.10 -17.53
CA PRO A 79 35.93 42.83 -16.58
C PRO A 79 35.89 42.18 -15.19
N SER A 80 37.03 42.16 -14.50
CA SER A 80 37.22 41.62 -13.16
C SER A 80 37.79 42.68 -12.21
N ILE A 81 37.20 42.79 -11.01
CA ILE A 81 37.71 43.56 -9.85
C ILE A 81 37.26 42.76 -8.61
N ALA A 82 38.10 41.94 -7.98
CA ALA A 82 39.22 42.26 -7.08
C ALA A 82 38.78 42.66 -5.66
N SER A 83 38.96 41.74 -4.71
CA SER A 83 38.91 41.99 -3.25
C SER A 83 40.27 42.49 -2.73
N PRO A 84 40.29 43.22 -1.61
CA PRO A 84 41.44 43.24 -0.71
C PRO A 84 41.11 42.73 0.70
N ALA A 85 42.17 42.51 1.50
CA ALA A 85 42.16 41.71 2.72
C ALA A 85 42.07 42.53 4.03
N ALA A 86 42.08 41.80 5.16
CA ALA A 86 41.79 42.27 6.51
C ALA A 86 42.90 43.05 7.22
N SER A 87 42.51 43.82 8.24
CA SER A 87 43.34 44.17 9.40
C SER A 87 42.50 44.50 10.66
N SER A 88 42.98 44.01 11.80
CA SER A 88 42.60 44.36 13.20
C SER A 88 43.92 44.83 13.90
N PRO A 89 43.98 45.26 15.19
CA PRO A 89 43.00 45.34 16.29
C PRO A 89 42.82 46.83 16.78
N SER A 90 42.20 47.23 17.89
CA SER A 90 41.80 46.59 19.17
C SER A 90 40.48 47.23 19.70
N ASP A 91 39.97 47.10 20.94
CA ASP A 91 40.46 46.47 22.19
C ASP A 91 39.28 46.03 23.12
N VAL A 92 39.55 45.77 24.40
CA VAL A 92 38.62 45.24 25.43
C VAL A 92 38.64 46.11 26.71
N PRO A 93 37.73 46.01 27.73
CA PRO A 93 37.68 44.82 28.61
C PRO A 93 36.32 44.45 29.28
N SER A 94 36.00 43.14 29.26
CA SER A 94 35.43 42.34 30.39
C SER A 94 34.01 42.66 30.94
N SER A 95 33.21 41.71 31.47
CA SER A 95 33.60 40.58 32.34
C SER A 95 32.71 39.31 32.26
N SER A 96 33.38 38.17 32.06
CA SER A 96 33.20 36.84 32.68
C SER A 96 31.85 36.32 33.28
N SER A 97 31.38 35.21 32.68
CA SER A 97 31.26 33.87 33.32
C SER A 97 29.98 33.36 34.06
N LYS A 98 29.27 32.46 33.38
CA LYS A 98 28.87 31.07 33.78
C LYS A 98 27.99 30.80 35.04
N LYS A 99 26.71 30.46 34.76
CA LYS A 99 26.07 29.12 34.90
C LYS A 99 26.00 28.41 36.28
N ARG A 100 24.80 28.40 36.92
CA ARG A 100 24.16 27.31 37.74
C ARG A 100 22.81 27.83 38.32
N LYS A 101 21.66 27.15 38.16
CA LYS A 101 21.11 25.90 38.76
C LYS A 101 20.41 26.09 40.14
N SER A 102 19.07 26.13 40.08
CA SER A 102 18.04 25.73 41.07
C SER A 102 17.97 26.38 42.48
N PRO A 103 16.75 26.71 42.98
CA PRO A 103 16.53 27.26 44.33
C PRO A 103 16.38 26.17 45.41
N ALA A 104 16.36 26.57 46.68
CA ALA A 104 16.26 25.70 47.85
C ALA A 104 15.24 26.20 48.91
N HIS A 105 14.86 25.28 49.80
CA HIS A 105 14.00 25.43 51.00
C HIS A 105 12.48 25.55 50.73
N ARG A 106 11.58 25.00 51.57
CA ARG A 106 11.74 24.34 52.89
C ARG A 106 10.59 23.34 53.15
N ALA A 107 10.85 22.26 53.91
CA ALA A 107 9.81 21.39 54.49
C ALA A 107 9.50 21.81 55.95
N PRO A 108 8.40 21.33 56.54
CA PRO A 108 8.50 20.16 57.44
C PRO A 108 7.41 19.10 57.18
N GLY A 109 7.47 17.93 57.85
CA GLY A 109 6.47 16.86 57.69
C GLY A 109 6.33 15.97 58.92
N HIS A 110 5.51 14.90 58.85
CA HIS A 110 5.63 13.72 59.72
C HIS A 110 4.78 12.49 59.27
N THR A 111 5.31 11.30 59.58
CA THR A 111 4.66 9.99 59.89
C THR A 111 3.59 9.35 58.97
N GLY A 112 3.97 8.20 58.38
CA GLY A 112 3.42 6.88 58.74
C GLY A 112 2.18 6.33 58.00
N GLY A 113 2.26 5.07 57.51
CA GLY A 113 1.06 4.32 57.06
C GLY A 113 1.31 3.12 56.13
N LYS A 114 0.82 1.94 56.51
CA LYS A 114 0.88 0.63 55.81
C LYS A 114 0.11 0.56 54.47
N LYS A 115 0.56 -0.39 53.61
CA LYS A 115 -0.19 -1.25 52.65
C LYS A 115 -1.51 -0.73 52.04
N GLY A 116 -1.56 -0.73 50.71
CA GLY A 116 -2.79 -0.83 49.93
C GLY A 116 -2.49 -1.10 48.46
N GLY A 117 -3.09 -2.15 47.86
CA GLY A 117 -3.01 -2.39 46.42
C GLY A 117 -4.02 -1.52 45.66
N GLY A 118 -3.75 -1.24 44.40
CA GLY A 118 -4.65 -0.47 43.54
C GLY A 118 -4.10 -0.33 42.13
N GLY A 119 -4.61 -1.15 41.21
CA GLY A 119 -4.30 -0.99 39.80
C GLY A 119 -4.89 0.31 39.26
N LYS A 120 -4.08 1.07 38.51
CA LYS A 120 -4.54 2.07 37.54
C LYS A 120 -4.28 1.45 36.17
N GLY A 121 -5.28 1.05 35.38
CA GLY A 121 -6.64 1.60 35.32
C GLY A 121 -6.57 2.85 34.45
N GLY A 122 -6.98 2.71 33.18
CA GLY A 122 -6.52 3.54 32.08
C GLY A 122 -6.87 5.03 32.20
N GLY A 123 -5.95 5.88 31.73
CA GLY A 123 -6.28 7.23 31.31
C GLY A 123 -6.64 7.21 29.82
N GLY A 124 -7.87 7.57 29.48
CA GLY A 124 -8.29 7.75 28.10
C GLY A 124 -7.58 8.93 27.42
N GLY A 125 -7.56 8.93 26.09
CA GLY A 125 -6.76 9.85 25.29
C GLY A 125 -7.00 11.33 25.58
N SER A 126 -5.92 12.03 25.92
CA SER A 126 -5.77 13.48 25.78
C SER A 126 -4.95 13.75 24.51
N ASP A 127 -5.45 14.63 23.65
CA ASP A 127 -5.02 14.88 22.27
C ASP A 127 -5.25 13.74 21.26
N ARG A 128 -5.94 14.10 20.17
CA ARG A 128 -5.75 13.50 18.85
C ARG A 128 -4.44 14.07 18.27
N ASP A 129 -3.30 13.63 18.79
CA ASP A 129 -1.91 13.97 18.39
C ASP A 129 -1.82 15.18 17.44
N MET A 130 -2.08 16.37 18.00
CA MET A 130 -2.34 17.66 17.35
C MET A 130 -2.27 17.64 15.81
N ARG A 131 -3.37 17.26 15.15
CA ARG A 131 -3.53 17.20 13.67
C ARG A 131 -3.47 18.59 12.99
N TRP A 132 -2.39 19.31 13.18
CA TRP A 132 -2.23 20.69 12.69
C TRP A 132 -2.22 20.77 11.16
N ALA A 133 -1.78 19.73 10.46
CA ALA A 133 -1.74 19.72 8.99
C ALA A 133 -3.16 19.74 8.40
N GLU A 134 -4.07 18.93 8.95
CA GLU A 134 -5.50 18.92 8.60
C GLU A 134 -6.13 20.31 8.83
N GLN A 135 -5.83 20.93 9.98
CA GLN A 135 -6.32 22.26 10.38
C GLN A 135 -5.81 23.41 9.49
N LEU A 136 -4.71 23.23 8.75
CA LEU A 136 -4.23 24.19 7.76
C LEU A 136 -4.72 23.86 6.34
N LEU A 137 -4.72 22.58 5.96
CA LEU A 137 -5.05 22.11 4.61
C LEU A 137 -6.55 22.24 4.30
N ASN A 138 -7.45 21.90 5.22
CA ASN A 138 -8.89 21.99 4.97
C ASN A 138 -9.35 23.46 4.76
N PRO A 139 -8.95 24.45 5.59
CA PRO A 139 -9.22 25.86 5.29
C PRO A 139 -8.49 26.38 4.04
N CYS A 140 -7.39 25.74 3.62
CA CYS A 140 -6.71 26.10 2.37
C CYS A 140 -7.51 25.61 1.16
N ALA A 141 -8.05 24.40 1.20
CA ALA A 141 -8.94 23.85 0.18
C ALA A 141 -10.18 24.75 -0.03
N VAL A 142 -10.85 25.14 1.06
CA VAL A 142 -11.97 26.10 1.01
C VAL A 142 -11.56 27.45 0.44
N ALA A 143 -10.34 27.93 0.74
CA ALA A 143 -9.84 29.19 0.18
C ALA A 143 -9.49 29.09 -1.32
N VAL A 144 -9.03 27.93 -1.80
CA VAL A 144 -8.79 27.64 -3.23
C VAL A 144 -10.12 27.63 -3.99
N GLU A 145 -11.11 26.89 -3.50
CA GLU A 145 -12.45 26.80 -4.10
C GLU A 145 -13.17 28.15 -4.13
N ALA A 146 -13.08 28.94 -3.03
CA ALA A 146 -13.65 30.29 -2.96
C ALA A 146 -12.84 31.36 -3.72
N GLY A 147 -11.74 31.00 -4.39
CA GLY A 147 -10.87 31.93 -5.12
C GLY A 147 -10.17 33.00 -4.26
N ASN A 148 -10.05 32.76 -2.95
CA ASN A 148 -9.49 33.72 -1.99
C ASN A 148 -7.95 33.69 -2.01
N LEU A 149 -7.37 34.26 -3.07
CA LEU A 149 -5.93 34.19 -3.37
C LEU A 149 -5.03 34.67 -2.21
N SER A 150 -5.45 35.69 -1.45
CA SER A 150 -4.68 36.20 -0.32
C SER A 150 -4.66 35.22 0.86
N ARG A 151 -5.77 34.53 1.13
CA ARG A 151 -5.83 33.46 2.13
C ARG A 151 -5.05 32.21 1.68
N VAL A 152 -5.14 31.84 0.39
CA VAL A 152 -4.34 30.77 -0.21
C VAL A 152 -2.85 31.07 -0.10
N GLN A 153 -2.41 32.27 -0.49
CA GLN A 153 -1.00 32.69 -0.42
C GLN A 153 -0.44 32.62 1.00
N HIS A 154 -1.20 33.06 2.01
CA HIS A 154 -0.79 32.96 3.40
C HIS A 154 -0.68 31.50 3.87
N LEU A 155 -1.68 30.67 3.58
CA LEU A 155 -1.67 29.26 3.99
C LEU A 155 -0.60 28.45 3.26
N PHE A 156 -0.33 28.71 1.98
CA PHE A 156 0.78 28.12 1.24
C PHE A 156 2.13 28.46 1.86
N TYR A 157 2.32 29.70 2.35
CA TYR A 157 3.54 30.08 3.06
C TYR A 157 3.68 29.29 4.37
N VAL A 158 2.65 29.28 5.23
CA VAL A 158 2.68 28.55 6.52
C VAL A 158 2.89 27.05 6.31
N LEU A 159 2.25 26.44 5.31
CA LEU A 159 2.46 25.04 4.95
C LEU A 159 3.88 24.79 4.43
N GLY A 160 4.43 25.68 3.61
CA GLY A 160 5.78 25.55 3.05
C GLY A 160 6.89 25.63 4.09
N GLU A 161 6.69 26.34 5.21
CA GLU A 161 7.63 26.37 6.34
C GLU A 161 7.53 25.12 7.24
N LEU A 162 6.47 24.30 7.10
CA LEU A 162 6.18 23.13 7.95
C LEU A 162 6.18 21.80 7.18
N GLU A 163 6.35 21.81 5.86
CA GLU A 163 6.30 20.62 5.03
C GLU A 163 7.63 19.84 5.07
N SER A 164 7.56 18.51 5.17
CA SER A 164 8.72 17.63 5.03
C SER A 164 8.27 16.20 4.75
N PHE A 165 8.91 15.53 3.80
CA PHE A 165 8.70 14.10 3.54
C PHE A 165 9.44 13.19 4.55
N SER A 166 10.47 13.73 5.21
CA SER A 166 11.22 13.05 6.30
C SER A 166 10.47 13.04 7.63
N GLY A 167 9.56 13.99 7.85
CA GLY A 167 8.96 14.27 9.16
C GLY A 167 7.91 13.28 9.65
N ASP A 168 7.20 13.67 10.71
CA ASP A 168 6.03 12.91 11.20
C ASP A 168 4.86 12.93 10.19
N ALA A 169 3.76 12.27 10.54
CA ALA A 169 2.59 12.17 9.67
C ALA A 169 1.98 13.53 9.31
N ASN A 170 2.06 14.55 10.18
CA ASN A 170 1.56 15.90 9.87
C ASN A 170 2.47 16.61 8.85
N HIS A 171 3.79 16.58 9.04
CA HIS A 171 4.74 17.21 8.11
C HIS A 171 4.64 16.61 6.70
N ARG A 172 4.45 15.29 6.62
CA ARG A 172 4.17 14.58 5.36
C ARG A 172 2.82 14.93 4.76
N LEU A 173 1.76 14.99 5.57
CA LEU A 173 0.43 15.40 5.11
C LEU A 173 0.46 16.83 4.54
N ALA A 174 1.18 17.75 5.20
CA ALA A 174 1.41 19.10 4.72
C ALA A 174 2.15 19.12 3.36
N ALA A 175 3.22 18.32 3.20
CA ALA A 175 3.96 18.20 1.95
C ALA A 175 3.09 17.70 0.79
N HIS A 176 2.38 16.57 0.95
CA HIS A 176 1.49 16.04 -0.08
C HIS A 176 0.30 16.97 -0.35
N GLY A 177 -0.30 17.53 0.70
CA GLY A 177 -1.45 18.43 0.63
C GLY A 177 -1.17 19.76 -0.06
N LEU A 178 -0.08 20.44 0.30
CA LEU A 178 0.36 21.68 -0.35
C LEU A 178 0.58 21.46 -1.85
N ARG A 179 1.22 20.35 -2.23
CA ARG A 179 1.47 19.97 -3.63
C ARG A 179 0.19 19.63 -4.40
N ALA A 180 -0.83 19.09 -3.74
CA ALA A 180 -2.13 18.85 -4.35
C ALA A 180 -2.89 20.17 -4.57
N LEU A 181 -3.00 21.00 -3.53
CA LEU A 181 -3.65 22.32 -3.59
C LEU A 181 -3.00 23.24 -4.63
N ALA A 182 -1.65 23.26 -4.72
CA ALA A 182 -0.92 24.02 -5.72
C ALA A 182 -1.20 23.57 -7.17
N ARG A 183 -1.52 22.29 -7.39
CA ARG A 183 -1.91 21.74 -8.71
C ARG A 183 -3.38 21.96 -9.03
N TRP A 184 -4.25 21.98 -8.02
CA TRP A 184 -5.68 22.24 -8.17
C TRP A 184 -5.97 23.74 -8.41
N LEU A 185 -5.21 24.65 -7.78
CA LEU A 185 -5.44 26.10 -7.86
C LEU A 185 -5.63 26.65 -9.30
N PRO A 186 -4.79 26.33 -10.32
CA PRO A 186 -4.99 26.79 -11.69
C PRO A 186 -6.32 26.34 -12.32
N ALA A 187 -6.86 25.18 -11.94
CA ALA A 187 -8.16 24.71 -12.41
C ALA A 187 -9.31 25.41 -11.68
N ALA A 188 -9.15 25.73 -10.38
CA ALA A 188 -10.16 26.41 -9.58
C ALA A 188 -10.34 27.90 -9.95
N VAL A 189 -9.24 28.65 -10.13
CA VAL A 189 -9.28 30.12 -10.33
C VAL A 189 -8.83 30.59 -11.71
N GLY A 190 -8.38 29.67 -12.58
CA GLY A 190 -7.75 29.97 -13.86
C GLY A 190 -6.25 30.31 -13.73
N PRO A 191 -5.45 30.05 -14.77
CA PRO A 191 -3.99 30.13 -14.69
C PRO A 191 -3.45 31.55 -14.40
N ALA A 192 -4.13 32.59 -14.89
CA ALA A 192 -3.73 33.98 -14.66
C ALA A 192 -3.88 34.42 -13.19
N ALA A 193 -4.96 34.00 -12.52
CA ALA A 193 -5.17 34.27 -11.11
C ALA A 193 -4.25 33.40 -10.23
N ALA A 194 -4.07 32.13 -10.59
CA ALA A 194 -3.14 31.24 -9.89
C ALA A 194 -1.68 31.74 -9.93
N ALA A 195 -1.25 32.39 -11.03
CA ALA A 195 0.08 32.97 -11.14
C ALA A 195 0.36 34.14 -10.17
N ALA A 196 -0.67 34.74 -9.56
CA ALA A 196 -0.50 35.72 -8.49
C ALA A 196 -0.12 35.08 -7.13
N VAL A 197 -0.32 33.77 -6.98
CA VAL A 197 0.02 33.02 -5.77
C VAL A 197 1.39 32.36 -5.94
N ARG A 198 2.34 32.74 -5.08
CA ARG A 198 3.66 32.10 -4.98
C ARG A 198 3.55 30.85 -4.12
N VAL A 199 3.83 29.70 -4.74
CA VAL A 199 4.07 28.44 -4.02
C VAL A 199 5.52 28.46 -3.50
N PRO A 200 5.78 28.23 -2.19
CA PRO A 200 7.14 28.10 -1.69
C PRO A 200 7.91 26.95 -2.37
N PRO A 201 9.23 27.05 -2.53
CA PRO A 201 10.03 25.92 -2.99
C PRO A 201 9.93 24.78 -1.98
N CYS A 202 9.79 23.54 -2.46
CA CYS A 202 9.84 22.35 -1.59
C CYS A 202 11.22 22.27 -0.93
N SER A 203 11.26 22.05 0.38
CA SER A 203 12.47 21.87 1.18
C SER A 203 13.26 20.61 0.78
N GLU A 204 12.54 19.56 0.40
CA GLU A 204 13.07 18.27 -0.03
C GLU A 204 12.73 17.98 -1.50
N ARG A 205 13.54 17.15 -2.17
CA ARG A 205 13.18 16.64 -3.49
C ARG A 205 12.04 15.61 -3.33
N PRO A 206 10.87 15.80 -3.97
CA PRO A 206 9.77 14.84 -3.88
C PRO A 206 10.15 13.53 -4.55
N THR A 207 9.80 12.41 -3.92
CA THR A 207 9.86 11.08 -4.55
C THR A 207 8.85 10.98 -5.70
N THR A 208 9.22 10.26 -6.76
CA THR A 208 8.34 10.01 -7.91
C THR A 208 7.24 9.01 -7.58
N ALA A 209 6.14 9.05 -8.33
CA ALA A 209 5.08 8.03 -8.29
C ALA A 209 5.57 6.69 -8.91
N PHE A 210 4.84 5.60 -8.68
CA PHE A 210 5.18 4.24 -9.12
C PHE A 210 5.58 4.15 -10.60
N ALA A 211 4.86 4.84 -11.49
CA ALA A 211 5.11 4.84 -12.93
C ALA A 211 6.49 5.37 -13.35
N ALA A 212 7.16 6.15 -12.48
CA ALA A 212 8.46 6.77 -12.72
C ALA A 212 9.51 6.38 -11.66
N ALA A 213 9.34 5.20 -11.05
CA ALA A 213 10.28 4.61 -10.11
C ALA A 213 11.20 3.59 -10.80
N GLU A 214 12.35 3.31 -10.18
CA GLU A 214 13.20 2.17 -10.58
C GLU A 214 12.45 0.84 -10.31
N PRO A 215 12.35 -0.10 -11.28
CA PRO A 215 11.62 -1.36 -11.09
C PRO A 215 12.10 -2.20 -9.89
N ARG A 216 13.37 -2.06 -9.49
CA ARG A 216 13.92 -2.70 -8.28
C ARG A 216 13.38 -2.08 -7.00
N LEU A 217 13.37 -0.75 -6.89
CA LEU A 217 12.84 -0.03 -5.73
C LEU A 217 11.33 -0.24 -5.62
N PHE A 218 10.60 -0.15 -6.74
CA PHE A 218 9.17 -0.44 -6.80
C PHE A 218 8.82 -1.83 -6.26
N ARG A 219 9.54 -2.87 -6.72
CA ARG A 219 9.41 -4.25 -6.22
C ARG A 219 9.70 -4.36 -4.73
N ALA A 220 10.81 -3.78 -4.26
CA ALA A 220 11.19 -3.79 -2.85
C ALA A 220 10.12 -3.09 -1.99
N SER A 221 9.58 -1.97 -2.47
CA SER A 221 8.53 -1.20 -1.80
C SER A 221 7.24 -2.00 -1.62
N LEU A 222 6.77 -2.65 -2.68
CA LEU A 222 5.57 -3.48 -2.64
C LEU A 222 5.70 -4.66 -1.67
N ILE A 223 6.83 -5.39 -1.73
CA ILE A 223 7.12 -6.51 -0.82
C ILE A 223 7.18 -5.99 0.61
N ARG A 224 7.99 -4.95 0.84
CA ARG A 224 8.20 -4.38 2.18
C ARG A 224 6.89 -3.88 2.78
N PHE A 225 6.01 -3.29 1.98
CA PHE A 225 4.70 -2.85 2.45
C PHE A 225 3.82 -4.02 2.92
N HIS A 226 3.79 -5.13 2.17
CA HIS A 226 3.04 -6.33 2.59
C HIS A 226 3.62 -6.98 3.86
N GLU A 227 4.94 -6.88 4.08
CA GLU A 227 5.58 -7.34 5.33
C GLU A 227 5.18 -6.51 6.55
N VAL A 228 5.02 -5.18 6.41
CA VAL A 228 4.82 -4.27 7.55
C VAL A 228 3.41 -3.69 7.70
N SER A 229 2.56 -3.81 6.67
CA SER A 229 1.19 -3.27 6.66
C SER A 229 0.16 -4.26 6.06
N PRO A 230 -1.01 -4.44 6.70
CA PRO A 230 -2.08 -5.30 6.20
C PRO A 230 -2.92 -4.67 5.09
N TRP A 231 -2.65 -3.42 4.68
CA TRP A 231 -3.49 -2.62 3.75
C TRP A 231 -3.95 -3.39 2.52
N PHE A 232 -3.01 -4.08 1.87
CA PHE A 232 -3.29 -5.00 0.76
C PHE A 232 -3.17 -6.46 1.18
N ALA A 233 -2.32 -6.80 2.17
CA ALA A 233 -2.08 -8.18 2.57
C ALA A 233 -3.31 -8.88 3.17
N LEU A 234 -4.14 -8.20 3.97
CA LEU A 234 -5.36 -8.78 4.53
C LEU A 234 -6.45 -9.01 3.46
N PRO A 235 -6.82 -8.03 2.60
CA PRO A 235 -7.69 -8.27 1.45
C PRO A 235 -7.19 -9.38 0.52
N ASN A 236 -5.89 -9.44 0.24
CA ASN A 236 -5.27 -10.48 -0.59
C ASN A 236 -5.38 -11.86 0.06
N ALA A 237 -5.20 -11.99 1.38
CA ALA A 237 -5.38 -13.26 2.08
C ALA A 237 -6.84 -13.75 2.06
N LEU A 238 -7.80 -12.85 2.26
CA LEU A 238 -9.23 -13.13 2.14
C LEU A 238 -9.60 -13.56 0.71
N ALA A 239 -9.10 -12.84 -0.29
CA ALA A 239 -9.27 -13.18 -1.71
C ALA A 239 -8.70 -14.56 -2.02
N ASN A 240 -7.46 -14.84 -1.61
CA ASN A 240 -6.78 -16.10 -1.89
C ASN A 240 -7.48 -17.30 -1.23
N ALA A 241 -7.99 -17.14 0.00
CA ALA A 241 -8.79 -18.16 0.67
C ALA A 241 -10.12 -18.42 -0.06
N ALA A 242 -10.80 -17.37 -0.53
CA ALA A 242 -12.05 -17.49 -1.29
C ALA A 242 -11.83 -18.12 -2.68
N ILE A 243 -10.74 -17.79 -3.38
CA ILE A 243 -10.34 -18.41 -4.65
C ILE A 243 -10.05 -19.91 -4.45
N ALA A 244 -9.30 -20.28 -3.41
CA ALA A 244 -9.03 -21.68 -3.10
C ALA A 244 -10.32 -22.46 -2.79
N GLN A 245 -11.24 -21.86 -2.02
CA GLN A 245 -12.57 -22.44 -1.78
C GLN A 245 -13.35 -22.62 -3.09
N ALA A 246 -13.41 -21.60 -3.96
CA ALA A 246 -14.06 -21.69 -5.27
C ALA A 246 -13.47 -22.81 -6.15
N SER A 247 -12.14 -22.96 -6.21
CA SER A 247 -11.50 -24.03 -7.01
C SER A 247 -11.87 -25.45 -6.57
N THR A 248 -12.40 -25.62 -5.35
CA THR A 248 -12.84 -26.91 -4.83
C THR A 248 -14.37 -27.07 -4.76
N CYS A 249 -15.14 -26.07 -5.21
CA CYS A 249 -16.59 -26.12 -5.33
C CYS A 249 -17.02 -27.05 -6.49
N GLY A 250 -17.15 -28.33 -6.15
CA GLY A 250 -17.70 -29.39 -6.98
C GLY A 250 -18.28 -30.50 -6.12
N ALA A 251 -19.03 -31.42 -6.72
CA ALA A 251 -19.59 -32.56 -6.02
C ALA A 251 -18.48 -33.41 -5.35
N ALA A 252 -18.79 -34.08 -4.25
CA ALA A 252 -17.84 -34.97 -3.59
C ALA A 252 -17.43 -36.11 -4.57
N GLY A 253 -16.14 -36.17 -4.92
CA GLY A 253 -15.61 -37.10 -5.93
C GLY A 253 -15.55 -36.56 -7.36
N ALA A 254 -15.94 -35.29 -7.60
CA ALA A 254 -15.72 -34.64 -8.88
C ALA A 254 -14.22 -34.45 -9.17
N THR A 255 -13.83 -34.54 -10.44
CA THR A 255 -12.47 -34.27 -10.90
C THR A 255 -12.12 -32.79 -10.70
N PRO A 256 -10.92 -32.46 -10.17
CA PRO A 256 -10.47 -31.08 -10.07
C PRO A 256 -10.50 -30.37 -11.43
N ARG A 257 -10.99 -29.13 -11.45
CA ARG A 257 -11.16 -28.31 -12.66
C ARG A 257 -10.01 -27.29 -12.76
N PRO A 258 -9.56 -26.91 -13.97
CA PRO A 258 -8.63 -25.80 -14.12
C PRO A 258 -9.17 -24.54 -13.47
N LEU A 259 -8.31 -23.71 -12.90
CA LEU A 259 -8.68 -22.45 -12.25
C LEU A 259 -8.27 -21.28 -13.15
N HIS A 260 -9.23 -20.41 -13.52
CA HIS A 260 -8.94 -19.15 -14.19
C HIS A 260 -9.19 -17.98 -13.24
N VAL A 261 -8.15 -17.21 -12.93
CA VAL A 261 -8.22 -15.96 -12.16
C VAL A 261 -8.02 -14.78 -13.11
N VAL A 262 -8.97 -13.85 -13.12
CA VAL A 262 -8.84 -12.56 -13.81
C VAL A 262 -8.55 -11.48 -12.78
N ASP A 263 -7.37 -10.86 -12.87
CA ASP A 263 -6.83 -9.87 -11.93
C ASP A 263 -6.99 -8.45 -12.48
N LEU A 264 -7.91 -7.68 -11.90
CA LEU A 264 -8.02 -6.23 -12.03
C LEU A 264 -7.67 -5.55 -10.69
N GLY A 265 -6.50 -5.86 -10.17
CA GLY A 265 -6.00 -5.37 -8.89
C GLY A 265 -4.83 -4.38 -8.97
N VAL A 266 -4.28 -4.09 -7.80
CA VAL A 266 -3.05 -3.28 -7.58
C VAL A 266 -1.94 -4.09 -6.90
N SER A 267 -2.04 -5.43 -6.91
CA SER A 267 -1.13 -6.32 -6.18
C SER A 267 0.24 -6.49 -6.85
N HIS A 268 0.36 -6.17 -8.15
CA HIS A 268 1.57 -6.30 -8.97
C HIS A 268 2.26 -7.67 -8.85
N GLY A 269 1.47 -8.72 -8.62
CA GLY A 269 1.95 -10.08 -8.48
C GLY A 269 2.37 -10.50 -7.06
N VAL A 270 2.36 -9.61 -6.07
CA VAL A 270 2.71 -9.93 -4.66
C VAL A 270 1.68 -10.86 -4.00
N GLN A 271 0.41 -10.80 -4.45
CA GLN A 271 -0.66 -11.67 -3.99
C GLN A 271 -0.50 -13.14 -4.40
N TRP A 272 0.04 -13.41 -5.59
CA TRP A 272 -0.16 -14.69 -6.24
C TRP A 272 0.63 -15.86 -5.66
N PRO A 273 1.89 -15.73 -5.18
CA PRO A 273 2.62 -16.86 -4.61
C PRO A 273 1.91 -17.57 -3.45
N THR A 274 1.28 -16.82 -2.54
CA THR A 274 0.54 -17.43 -1.41
C THR A 274 -0.76 -18.11 -1.84
N LEU A 275 -1.39 -17.67 -2.94
CA LEU A 275 -2.48 -18.42 -3.58
C LEU A 275 -1.96 -19.72 -4.19
N LEU A 276 -0.91 -19.67 -5.01
CA LEU A 276 -0.40 -20.86 -5.70
C LEU A 276 0.05 -21.93 -4.70
N GLU A 277 0.62 -21.53 -3.56
CA GLU A 277 0.94 -22.45 -2.45
C GLU A 277 -0.30 -23.00 -1.74
N SER A 278 -1.33 -22.17 -1.51
CA SER A 278 -2.56 -22.65 -0.85
C SER A 278 -3.34 -23.63 -1.74
N LEU A 279 -3.24 -23.51 -3.06
CA LEU A 279 -3.85 -24.43 -4.03
C LEU A 279 -3.16 -25.80 -4.07
N THR A 280 -1.83 -25.87 -3.99
CA THR A 280 -1.12 -27.17 -3.97
C THR A 280 -1.26 -27.92 -2.64
N ARG A 281 -1.56 -27.20 -1.55
CA ARG A 281 -1.80 -27.77 -0.21
C ARG A 281 -3.25 -28.24 0.03
N GLN A 282 -4.14 -28.17 -0.96
CA GLN A 282 -5.54 -28.57 -0.79
C GLN A 282 -5.69 -30.07 -0.47
N PRO A 283 -6.48 -30.44 0.56
CA PRO A 283 -6.59 -31.82 1.02
C PRO A 283 -7.29 -32.73 -0.01
N GLY A 284 -6.92 -34.01 0.00
CA GLY A 284 -7.59 -35.04 -0.80
C GLY A 284 -7.36 -34.94 -2.31
N GLY A 285 -6.24 -34.37 -2.76
CA GLY A 285 -5.89 -34.27 -4.18
C GLY A 285 -6.75 -33.27 -4.96
N ARG A 286 -7.37 -32.30 -4.28
CA ARG A 286 -8.28 -31.31 -4.87
C ARG A 286 -7.58 -30.10 -5.52
N ALA A 287 -6.25 -30.12 -5.64
CA ALA A 287 -5.50 -29.07 -6.32
C ALA A 287 -5.95 -28.97 -7.80
N PRO A 288 -6.11 -27.75 -8.35
CA PRO A 288 -6.47 -27.59 -9.76
C PRO A 288 -5.35 -28.14 -10.65
N PRO A 289 -5.67 -28.81 -11.78
CA PRO A 289 -4.68 -29.41 -12.67
C PRO A 289 -3.83 -28.35 -13.40
N SER A 290 -4.37 -27.14 -13.55
CA SER A 290 -3.67 -25.96 -14.07
C SER A 290 -4.32 -24.68 -13.53
N VAL A 291 -3.55 -23.60 -13.53
CA VAL A 291 -3.98 -22.25 -13.16
C VAL A 291 -3.68 -21.29 -14.31
N ARG A 292 -4.70 -20.55 -14.75
CA ARG A 292 -4.59 -19.43 -15.69
C ARG A 292 -4.76 -18.13 -14.91
N LEU A 293 -3.80 -17.22 -15.01
CA LEU A 293 -3.85 -15.87 -14.46
C LEU A 293 -3.90 -14.86 -15.61
N THR A 294 -4.97 -14.08 -15.70
CA THR A 294 -5.13 -12.99 -16.68
C THR A 294 -5.05 -11.65 -15.97
N VAL A 295 -3.94 -10.94 -16.16
CA VAL A 295 -3.70 -9.63 -15.53
C VAL A 295 -4.23 -8.53 -16.43
N VAL A 296 -5.23 -7.78 -15.97
CA VAL A 296 -5.86 -6.69 -16.71
C VAL A 296 -5.18 -5.37 -16.33
N GLY A 297 -4.37 -4.85 -17.24
CA GLY A 297 -3.60 -3.62 -17.01
C GLY A 297 -4.47 -2.35 -16.98
N PRO A 298 -3.86 -1.16 -16.79
CA PRO A 298 -4.41 0.07 -17.33
C PRO A 298 -4.31 0.01 -18.86
N GLY A 299 -5.45 -0.02 -19.55
CA GLY A 299 -5.48 -0.06 -21.02
C GLY A 299 -4.82 1.18 -21.62
N ALA A 300 -4.08 1.00 -22.72
CA ALA A 300 -3.33 2.08 -23.38
C ALA A 300 -4.20 3.24 -23.92
N THR A 301 -5.53 3.06 -23.92
CA THR A 301 -6.55 4.01 -24.37
C THR A 301 -7.28 4.71 -23.21
N ALA A 302 -6.90 4.47 -21.96
CA ALA A 302 -7.54 5.10 -20.80
C ALA A 302 -7.36 6.63 -20.83
N THR A 303 -8.43 7.36 -21.13
CA THR A 303 -8.49 8.84 -21.06
C THR A 303 -8.67 9.36 -19.64
N SER A 304 -8.82 8.47 -18.66
CA SER A 304 -8.99 8.75 -17.24
C SER A 304 -7.63 8.79 -16.53
N PRO A 305 -7.42 9.63 -15.50
CA PRO A 305 -6.20 9.56 -14.68
C PRO A 305 -6.02 8.14 -14.11
N VAL A 306 -4.80 7.62 -14.20
CA VAL A 306 -4.49 6.25 -13.77
C VAL A 306 -4.77 6.12 -12.26
N ALA A 307 -5.59 5.14 -11.90
CA ALA A 307 -5.96 4.88 -10.51
C ALA A 307 -4.70 4.70 -9.63
N PRO A 308 -4.61 5.36 -8.46
CA PRO A 308 -3.48 5.21 -7.55
C PRO A 308 -3.13 3.74 -7.27
N PHE A 309 -1.84 3.45 -7.16
CA PHE A 309 -1.25 2.11 -7.04
C PHE A 309 -1.45 1.18 -8.26
N SER A 310 -2.24 1.52 -9.28
CA SER A 310 -2.44 0.63 -10.44
C SER A 310 -1.35 0.70 -11.51
N ALA A 311 -0.54 1.77 -11.51
CA ALA A 311 0.61 1.89 -12.41
C ALA A 311 1.82 1.08 -11.91
N SER A 312 2.61 0.56 -12.85
CA SER A 312 3.95 0.02 -12.62
C SER A 312 4.97 0.76 -13.49
N PRO A 313 6.26 0.79 -13.11
CA PRO A 313 7.28 1.43 -13.92
C PRO A 313 7.61 0.63 -15.19
N PRO A 314 8.06 1.29 -16.28
CA PRO A 314 8.49 0.62 -17.51
C PRO A 314 9.49 -0.51 -17.26
N GLY A 315 9.27 -1.66 -17.89
CA GLY A 315 10.13 -2.84 -17.75
C GLY A 315 9.90 -3.67 -16.47
N TYR A 316 8.95 -3.31 -15.60
CA TYR A 316 8.56 -4.18 -14.50
C TYR A 316 7.75 -5.39 -14.99
N ASP A 317 8.27 -6.60 -14.75
CA ASP A 317 7.59 -7.85 -15.06
C ASP A 317 7.76 -8.91 -13.94
N PHE A 318 6.66 -9.25 -13.27
CA PHE A 318 6.63 -10.30 -12.25
C PHE A 318 6.45 -11.72 -12.83
N SER A 319 5.99 -11.86 -14.07
CA SER A 319 5.60 -13.14 -14.67
C SER A 319 6.73 -14.18 -14.71
N PRO A 320 7.98 -13.86 -15.07
CA PRO A 320 9.08 -14.84 -15.04
C PRO A 320 9.37 -15.41 -13.63
N HIS A 321 9.13 -14.61 -12.59
CA HIS A 321 9.34 -15.01 -11.20
C HIS A 321 8.23 -15.94 -10.74
N LEU A 322 6.97 -15.59 -11.03
CA LEU A 322 5.82 -16.40 -10.66
C LEU A 322 5.78 -17.74 -11.43
N LEU A 323 6.16 -17.74 -12.72
CA LEU A 323 6.34 -18.97 -13.52
C LEU A 323 7.46 -19.88 -12.99
N ARG A 324 8.58 -19.30 -12.51
CA ARG A 324 9.66 -20.07 -11.86
C ARG A 324 9.17 -20.70 -10.55
N TYR A 325 8.42 -19.93 -9.74
CA TYR A 325 7.87 -20.42 -8.49
C TYR A 325 6.84 -21.54 -8.70
N ALA A 326 5.88 -21.37 -9.62
CA ALA A 326 4.90 -22.40 -9.98
C ALA A 326 5.57 -23.72 -10.40
N LYS A 327 6.64 -23.66 -11.21
CA LYS A 327 7.45 -24.84 -11.55
C LYS A 327 8.09 -25.49 -10.33
N SER A 328 8.59 -24.71 -9.36
CA SER A 328 9.20 -25.26 -8.14
C SER A 328 8.22 -25.99 -7.21
N ILE A 329 6.92 -25.71 -7.33
CA ILE A 329 5.83 -26.38 -6.61
C ILE A 329 5.00 -27.34 -7.50
N ASN A 330 5.51 -27.69 -8.69
CA ASN A 330 4.88 -28.58 -9.67
C ASN A 330 3.46 -28.17 -10.12
N LEU A 331 3.20 -26.87 -10.28
CA LEU A 331 1.92 -26.33 -10.72
C LEU A 331 2.00 -25.81 -12.18
N ASP A 332 1.10 -26.26 -13.07
CA ASP A 332 0.96 -25.65 -14.42
C ASP A 332 0.34 -24.26 -14.29
N LEU A 333 1.16 -23.22 -14.42
CA LEU A 333 0.73 -21.83 -14.39
C LEU A 333 0.90 -21.20 -15.77
N ARG A 334 -0.17 -20.57 -16.27
CA ARG A 334 -0.15 -19.71 -17.46
C ARG A 334 -0.49 -18.29 -17.06
N ILE A 335 0.29 -17.33 -17.54
CA ILE A 335 0.04 -15.90 -17.29
C ILE A 335 -0.22 -15.21 -18.62
N SER A 336 -1.32 -14.48 -18.70
CA SER A 336 -1.71 -13.65 -19.84
C SER A 336 -1.91 -12.20 -19.39
N ARG A 337 -1.80 -11.26 -20.33
CA ARG A 337 -2.11 -9.84 -20.11
C ARG A 337 -3.26 -9.43 -21.00
N ALA A 338 -4.17 -8.64 -20.45
CA ALA A 338 -5.29 -8.05 -21.14
C ALA A 338 -5.22 -6.52 -20.96
N ALA A 339 -5.57 -5.75 -21.99
CA ALA A 339 -5.60 -4.28 -21.89
C ALA A 339 -6.90 -3.80 -21.23
N THR A 340 -7.99 -4.52 -21.47
CA THR A 340 -9.32 -4.32 -20.91
C THR A 340 -9.92 -5.66 -20.48
N LEU A 341 -11.07 -5.62 -19.80
CA LEU A 341 -11.79 -6.84 -19.44
C LEU A 341 -12.46 -7.54 -20.65
N ASP A 342 -12.52 -6.89 -21.82
CA ASP A 342 -12.97 -7.53 -23.07
C ASP A 342 -11.88 -8.41 -23.69
N ASP A 343 -10.60 -8.04 -23.51
CA ASP A 343 -9.44 -8.82 -23.98
C ASP A 343 -9.14 -10.01 -23.05
N ALA A 344 -9.80 -10.09 -21.89
CA ALA A 344 -9.74 -11.23 -21.01
C ALA A 344 -10.56 -12.39 -21.61
N VAL A 345 -9.88 -13.23 -22.40
CA VAL A 345 -10.46 -14.43 -23.02
C VAL A 345 -11.26 -15.22 -21.98
N PRO A 346 -12.56 -15.51 -22.23
CA PRO A 346 -13.42 -16.28 -21.34
C PRO A 346 -12.79 -17.60 -20.88
N GLY A 347 -13.32 -18.18 -19.80
CA GLY A 347 -13.02 -19.56 -19.41
C GLY A 347 -13.30 -20.53 -20.56
N ASP A 348 -12.46 -21.56 -20.73
CA ASP A 348 -12.89 -22.73 -21.51
C ASP A 348 -14.05 -23.43 -20.77
N ASP A 349 -14.94 -24.12 -21.51
CA ASP A 349 -16.07 -24.85 -20.92
C ASP A 349 -15.59 -25.91 -19.90
N GLY A 350 -15.65 -25.54 -18.61
CA GLY A 350 -15.22 -26.37 -17.48
C GLY A 350 -14.22 -25.71 -16.51
N GLU A 351 -13.60 -24.58 -16.85
CA GLU A 351 -12.72 -23.86 -15.91
C GLU A 351 -13.52 -23.22 -14.75
N ALA A 352 -12.94 -23.20 -13.56
CA ALA A 352 -13.45 -22.42 -12.43
C ALA A 352 -13.00 -20.96 -12.58
N LEU A 353 -13.92 -20.06 -12.95
CA LEU A 353 -13.59 -18.66 -13.20
C LEU A 353 -13.82 -17.78 -11.97
N VAL A 354 -12.78 -17.06 -11.53
CA VAL A 354 -12.85 -16.04 -10.48
C VAL A 354 -12.35 -14.70 -11.00
N VAL A 355 -13.11 -13.62 -10.78
CA VAL A 355 -12.70 -12.24 -11.13
C VAL A 355 -12.36 -11.47 -9.86
N CYS A 356 -11.17 -10.89 -9.80
CA CYS A 356 -10.69 -10.07 -8.69
C CYS A 356 -10.70 -8.59 -9.08
N LEU A 357 -11.53 -7.79 -8.41
CA LEU A 357 -11.67 -6.35 -8.58
C LEU A 357 -11.11 -5.68 -7.32
N GLN A 358 -9.89 -5.14 -7.36
CA GLN A 358 -9.18 -4.74 -6.13
C GLN A 358 -8.57 -3.32 -6.23
N PHE A 359 -9.16 -2.36 -5.51
CA PHE A 359 -8.71 -0.98 -5.29
C PHE A 359 -8.65 -0.05 -6.50
N ARG A 360 -9.17 -0.48 -7.66
CA ARG A 360 -9.17 0.30 -8.90
C ARG A 360 -10.50 1.00 -9.19
N LEU A 361 -11.63 0.42 -8.80
CA LEU A 361 -12.95 0.86 -9.25
C LEU A 361 -13.49 2.05 -8.45
N GLY A 362 -13.07 2.21 -7.19
CA GLY A 362 -13.31 3.44 -6.42
C GLY A 362 -12.72 4.70 -7.04
N HIS A 363 -11.70 4.54 -7.89
CA HIS A 363 -11.03 5.60 -8.63
C HIS A 363 -11.47 5.71 -10.10
N ALA A 364 -12.44 4.89 -10.54
CA ALA A 364 -12.98 4.93 -11.90
C ALA A 364 -14.22 5.83 -11.97
N ALA A 365 -14.41 6.50 -13.11
CA ALA A 365 -15.62 7.26 -13.39
C ALA A 365 -16.88 6.36 -13.35
N ALA A 366 -18.05 6.92 -13.05
CA ALA A 366 -19.27 6.13 -12.83
C ALA A 366 -19.63 5.20 -14.02
N GLU A 367 -19.44 5.66 -15.26
CA GLU A 367 -19.69 4.85 -16.45
C GLU A 367 -18.61 3.80 -16.71
N GLU A 368 -17.33 4.11 -16.45
CA GLU A 368 -16.23 3.12 -16.52
C GLU A 368 -16.45 2.01 -15.48
N ARG A 369 -16.81 2.38 -14.26
CA ARG A 369 -17.17 1.47 -13.16
C ARG A 369 -18.35 0.57 -13.55
N ARG A 370 -19.43 1.14 -14.09
CA ARG A 370 -20.61 0.41 -14.60
C ARG A 370 -20.21 -0.58 -15.69
N GLU A 371 -19.38 -0.15 -16.62
CA GLU A 371 -18.94 -0.94 -17.77
C GLU A 371 -18.03 -2.11 -17.37
N VAL A 372 -17.11 -1.91 -16.42
CA VAL A 372 -16.31 -3.00 -15.85
C VAL A 372 -17.18 -4.03 -15.15
N LEU A 373 -18.16 -3.61 -14.33
CA LEU A 373 -19.07 -4.53 -13.65
C LEU A 373 -19.94 -5.31 -14.66
N ARG A 374 -20.43 -4.65 -15.72
CA ARG A 374 -21.17 -5.29 -16.82
C ARG A 374 -20.32 -6.36 -17.53
N LYS A 375 -19.04 -6.04 -17.82
CA LYS A 375 -18.09 -7.00 -18.43
C LYS A 375 -17.79 -8.16 -17.50
N ALA A 376 -17.54 -7.90 -16.22
CA ALA A 376 -17.33 -8.95 -15.22
C ALA A 376 -18.54 -9.89 -15.13
N ARG A 377 -19.77 -9.38 -15.21
CA ARG A 377 -20.99 -10.22 -15.25
C ARG A 377 -21.10 -11.02 -16.55
N GLY A 378 -20.68 -10.44 -17.67
CA GLY A 378 -20.66 -11.06 -19.00
C GLY A 378 -19.66 -12.21 -19.17
N LEU A 379 -18.58 -12.22 -18.38
CA LEU A 379 -17.65 -13.36 -18.31
C LEU A 379 -18.26 -14.59 -17.60
N ASN A 380 -19.42 -14.45 -16.96
CA ASN A 380 -20.11 -15.48 -16.18
C ASN A 380 -19.23 -16.21 -15.12
N PRO A 381 -18.58 -15.48 -14.20
CA PRO A 381 -17.68 -16.05 -13.19
C PRO A 381 -18.42 -16.81 -12.09
N GLU A 382 -17.80 -17.83 -11.52
CA GLU A 382 -18.33 -18.53 -10.33
C GLU A 382 -18.23 -17.68 -9.05
N LEU A 383 -17.27 -16.76 -9.02
CA LEU A 383 -17.00 -15.86 -7.91
C LEU A 383 -16.43 -14.53 -8.43
N VAL A 384 -16.88 -13.43 -7.85
CA VAL A 384 -16.21 -12.13 -7.95
C VAL A 384 -15.76 -11.72 -6.55
N VAL A 385 -14.47 -11.39 -6.42
CA VAL A 385 -13.89 -10.80 -5.21
C VAL A 385 -13.80 -9.30 -5.42
N LEU A 386 -14.47 -8.50 -4.59
CA LEU A 386 -14.39 -7.04 -4.60
C LEU A 386 -13.68 -6.56 -3.33
N SER A 387 -12.51 -5.94 -3.49
CA SER A 387 -11.80 -5.22 -2.44
C SER A 387 -11.72 -3.74 -2.77
N GLU A 388 -12.23 -2.86 -1.92
CA GLU A 388 -12.23 -1.41 -2.15
C GLU A 388 -11.98 -0.62 -0.87
N LEU A 389 -11.68 0.66 -1.03
CA LEU A 389 -11.47 1.59 0.09
C LEU A 389 -12.80 1.85 0.83
N ASP A 390 -12.76 1.86 2.16
CA ASP A 390 -13.92 2.16 3.00
C ASP A 390 -13.84 3.64 3.44
N SER A 391 -14.64 4.48 2.78
CA SER A 391 -14.85 5.88 3.14
C SER A 391 -15.74 6.05 4.37
N GLY A 392 -16.39 4.98 4.85
CA GLY A 392 -17.28 4.97 6.00
C GLY A 392 -18.70 5.43 5.69
N VAL A 393 -19.64 5.02 6.54
CA VAL A 393 -21.04 5.50 6.50
C VAL A 393 -21.09 6.88 7.16
N GLY A 394 -21.01 7.95 6.36
CA GLY A 394 -21.11 9.32 6.88
C GLY A 394 -20.81 10.46 5.90
N VAL A 395 -20.03 10.23 4.85
CA VAL A 395 -19.66 11.29 3.87
C VAL A 395 -20.81 11.65 2.91
N VAL A 396 -21.92 10.91 2.94
CA VAL A 396 -23.13 11.16 2.13
C VAL A 396 -24.10 12.15 2.82
N GLY A 397 -23.67 12.87 3.85
CA GLY A 397 -24.55 13.67 4.73
C GLY A 397 -24.14 15.11 5.03
N GLY A 398 -23.00 15.61 4.50
CA GLY A 398 -22.52 16.97 4.77
C GLY A 398 -21.95 17.62 3.52
N ASP A 399 -22.69 18.59 2.96
CA ASP A 399 -22.32 19.40 1.79
C ASP A 399 -21.79 18.58 0.57
N GLY A 400 -22.60 17.61 0.13
CA GLY A 400 -22.26 16.72 -0.98
C GLY A 400 -22.21 17.44 -2.32
N GLY A 401 -21.02 17.96 -2.67
CA GLY A 401 -20.73 18.53 -4.00
C GLY A 401 -19.57 19.53 -4.06
N SER A 402 -19.04 20.01 -2.93
CA SER A 402 -17.90 20.93 -2.92
C SER A 402 -16.57 20.21 -3.12
N ALA A 403 -15.70 20.80 -3.94
CA ALA A 403 -14.36 20.26 -4.25
C ALA A 403 -13.45 20.28 -3.00
N ALA A 404 -13.62 21.25 -2.10
CA ALA A 404 -12.95 21.22 -0.80
C ALA A 404 -13.45 20.09 0.11
N GLY A 405 -14.74 19.74 0.05
CA GLY A 405 -15.32 18.60 0.77
C GLY A 405 -14.73 17.27 0.31
N GLU A 406 -14.65 17.05 -1.01
CA GLU A 406 -13.98 15.86 -1.55
C GLU A 406 -12.48 15.83 -1.24
N PHE A 407 -11.79 16.98 -1.28
CA PHE A 407 -10.39 17.08 -0.88
C PHE A 407 -10.20 16.65 0.58
N ALA A 408 -11.05 17.09 1.50
CA ALA A 408 -11.00 16.70 2.91
C ALA A 408 -11.22 15.18 3.10
N ALA A 409 -12.14 14.57 2.36
CA ALA A 409 -12.36 13.11 2.39
C ALA A 409 -11.12 12.32 1.90
N ARG A 410 -10.49 12.78 0.81
CA ARG A 410 -9.22 12.24 0.30
C ARG A 410 -8.06 12.48 1.29
N LEU A 411 -8.09 13.60 2.04
CA LEU A 411 -7.11 13.94 3.08
C LEU A 411 -7.18 13.00 4.29
N GLU A 412 -8.37 12.67 4.78
CA GLU A 412 -8.55 11.68 5.86
C GLU A 412 -8.08 10.28 5.46
N LEU A 413 -8.18 9.91 4.17
CA LEU A 413 -7.58 8.68 3.66
C LEU A 413 -6.04 8.73 3.70
N LEU A 414 -5.45 9.82 3.22
CA LEU A 414 -4.00 9.97 3.27
C LEU A 414 -3.47 10.05 4.71
N TRP A 415 -4.18 10.70 5.64
CA TRP A 415 -3.83 10.68 7.06
C TRP A 415 -3.77 9.25 7.60
N ARG A 416 -4.82 8.45 7.39
CA ARG A 416 -4.85 7.03 7.83
C ARG A 416 -3.67 6.25 7.25
N PHE A 417 -3.33 6.47 5.98
CA PHE A 417 -2.15 5.86 5.37
C PHE A 417 -0.85 6.31 6.06
N LEU A 418 -0.57 7.60 6.12
CA LEU A 418 0.67 8.18 6.68
C LEU A 418 0.85 7.85 8.18
N GLU A 419 -0.23 7.81 8.95
CA GLU A 419 -0.20 7.42 10.35
C GLU A 419 0.15 5.92 10.49
N SER A 420 -0.47 5.06 9.69
CA SER A 420 -0.20 3.62 9.71
C SER A 420 1.18 3.24 9.16
N THR A 421 1.69 3.94 8.13
CA THR A 421 3.08 3.76 7.66
C THR A 421 4.08 4.24 8.70
N SER A 422 3.77 5.31 9.45
CA SER A 422 4.62 5.77 10.56
C SER A 422 4.81 4.70 11.62
N ALA A 423 3.72 4.02 12.02
CA ALA A 423 3.78 2.89 12.94
C ALA A 423 4.55 1.70 12.34
N ALA A 424 4.15 1.26 11.14
CA ALA A 424 4.70 0.10 10.45
C ALA A 424 6.21 0.19 10.18
N PHE A 425 6.70 1.36 9.75
CA PHE A 425 8.12 1.62 9.52
C PHE A 425 8.86 2.14 10.77
N LYS A 426 8.17 2.25 11.93
CA LYS A 426 8.72 2.75 13.20
C LYS A 426 9.36 4.13 13.08
N GLY A 427 8.72 5.02 12.29
CA GLY A 427 9.21 6.36 11.97
C GLY A 427 10.47 6.41 11.10
N LYS A 428 10.99 5.28 10.59
CA LYS A 428 12.20 5.27 9.77
C LYS A 428 11.95 5.89 8.41
N ASP A 429 12.83 6.79 8.02
CA ASP A 429 12.85 7.33 6.67
C ASP A 429 13.66 6.42 5.73
N VAL A 430 12.98 5.77 4.79
CA VAL A 430 13.55 4.81 3.82
C VAL A 430 12.85 4.98 2.47
N GLU A 431 13.56 4.68 1.38
CA GLU A 431 13.06 4.90 0.02
C GLU A 431 11.78 4.14 -0.28
N GLU A 432 11.64 2.93 0.26
CA GLU A 432 10.43 2.10 0.11
C GLU A 432 9.19 2.79 0.66
N ARG A 433 9.30 3.34 1.88
CA ARG A 433 8.24 4.09 2.55
C ARG A 433 7.89 5.33 1.74
N ARG A 434 8.90 6.10 1.31
CA ARG A 434 8.69 7.32 0.53
C ARG A 434 8.00 7.06 -0.81
N LEU A 435 8.32 5.96 -1.50
CA LEU A 435 7.68 5.62 -2.78
C LEU A 435 6.20 5.26 -2.59
N LEU A 436 5.87 4.49 -1.55
CA LEU A 436 4.49 4.16 -1.19
C LEU A 436 3.67 5.40 -0.80
N GLU A 437 4.26 6.32 -0.04
CA GLU A 437 3.62 7.57 0.38
C GLU A 437 3.49 8.59 -0.77
N ALA A 438 4.44 8.61 -1.71
CA ALA A 438 4.32 9.37 -2.95
C ALA A 438 3.14 8.90 -3.80
N GLU A 439 2.93 7.59 -3.92
CA GLU A 439 1.79 6.99 -4.62
C GLU A 439 0.46 7.26 -3.89
N ALA A 440 0.40 7.07 -2.57
CA ALA A 440 -0.77 7.42 -1.76
C ALA A 440 -1.11 8.92 -1.88
N GLY A 441 -0.09 9.79 -1.86
CA GLY A 441 -0.25 11.22 -2.02
C GLY A 441 -0.75 11.66 -3.40
N ALA A 442 -0.74 10.78 -4.41
CA ALA A 442 -1.35 11.04 -5.71
C ALA A 442 -2.88 11.09 -5.65
N ILE A 443 -3.50 10.40 -4.67
CA ILE A 443 -4.97 10.41 -4.44
C ILE A 443 -5.49 11.85 -4.30
N LEU A 444 -4.74 12.74 -3.63
CA LEU A 444 -5.14 14.14 -3.44
C LEU A 444 -5.19 14.97 -4.73
N ALA A 445 -4.54 14.52 -5.81
CA ALA A 445 -4.50 15.22 -7.09
C ALA A 445 -5.59 14.76 -8.08
N ALA A 446 -6.37 13.73 -7.74
CA ALA A 446 -7.42 13.16 -8.60
C ALA A 446 -8.73 13.98 -8.55
N ALA A 447 -8.67 15.24 -9.04
CA ALA A 447 -9.75 16.21 -8.93
C ALA A 447 -11.00 15.89 -9.79
N ASP A 448 -10.84 15.18 -10.91
CA ASP A 448 -11.94 14.88 -11.85
C ASP A 448 -12.62 13.51 -11.62
N VAL A 449 -12.20 12.76 -10.59
CA VAL A 449 -12.72 11.41 -10.33
C VAL A 449 -13.97 11.46 -9.47
N ALA A 450 -15.13 11.30 -10.14
CA ALA A 450 -16.46 11.35 -9.56
C ALA A 450 -16.62 10.48 -8.30
N ALA A 451 -17.04 11.12 -7.21
CA ALA A 451 -17.54 10.49 -5.98
C ALA A 451 -16.59 9.46 -5.33
N ALA A 452 -15.46 9.96 -4.81
CA ALA A 452 -14.76 9.32 -3.70
C ALA A 452 -15.62 9.40 -2.42
N GLY A 453 -16.66 8.56 -2.31
CA GLY A 453 -17.62 8.62 -1.20
C GLY A 453 -18.53 7.40 -1.02
N GLU A 454 -18.29 6.31 -1.75
CA GLU A 454 -19.03 5.06 -1.57
C GLU A 454 -18.43 4.25 -0.42
N GLY A 455 -19.13 4.27 0.72
CA GLY A 455 -18.98 3.24 1.73
C GLY A 455 -19.50 1.89 1.23
N ARG A 456 -19.27 0.84 2.01
CA ARG A 456 -19.66 -0.56 1.72
C ARG A 456 -21.06 -0.74 1.12
N GLU A 457 -22.07 -0.02 1.64
CA GLU A 457 -23.45 -0.14 1.18
C GLU A 457 -23.67 0.38 -0.25
N GLY A 458 -22.99 1.45 -0.67
CA GLY A 458 -23.04 1.91 -2.06
C GLY A 458 -22.46 0.88 -3.04
N TRP A 459 -21.37 0.21 -2.63
CA TRP A 459 -20.83 -0.92 -3.39
C TRP A 459 -21.77 -2.12 -3.43
N ARG A 460 -22.47 -2.43 -2.32
CA ARG A 460 -23.49 -3.49 -2.28
C ARG A 460 -24.60 -3.23 -3.29
N GLU A 461 -25.16 -2.01 -3.29
CA GLU A 461 -26.21 -1.60 -4.23
C GLU A 461 -25.74 -1.68 -5.69
N ARG A 462 -24.50 -1.26 -5.98
CA ARG A 462 -23.92 -1.35 -7.33
C ARG A 462 -23.69 -2.77 -7.81
N MET A 463 -23.20 -3.66 -6.96
CA MET A 463 -23.02 -5.08 -7.31
C MET A 463 -24.37 -5.76 -7.54
N ALA A 464 -25.38 -5.48 -6.70
CA ALA A 464 -26.75 -5.93 -6.91
C ALA A 464 -27.33 -5.41 -8.24
N ALA A 465 -27.18 -4.12 -8.55
CA ALA A 465 -27.62 -3.52 -9.81
C ALA A 465 -26.87 -4.07 -11.05
N ALA A 466 -25.66 -4.61 -10.88
CA ALA A 466 -24.90 -5.31 -11.92
C ALA A 466 -25.26 -6.80 -12.06
N GLY A 467 -26.25 -7.30 -11.32
CA GLY A 467 -26.72 -8.68 -11.39
C GLY A 467 -25.87 -9.67 -10.60
N PHE A 468 -25.35 -9.24 -9.44
CA PHE A 468 -24.64 -10.11 -8.49
C PHE A 468 -25.34 -10.17 -7.11
N GLU A 469 -25.21 -11.28 -6.42
CA GLU A 469 -25.62 -11.48 -5.01
C GLU A 469 -24.40 -11.57 -4.08
N GLU A 470 -24.48 -11.03 -2.85
CA GLU A 470 -23.37 -11.09 -1.88
C GLU A 470 -23.24 -12.51 -1.30
N ALA A 471 -22.03 -13.05 -1.31
CA ALA A 471 -21.69 -14.35 -0.73
C ALA A 471 -20.89 -14.18 0.58
N PRO A 472 -21.05 -15.09 1.56
CA PRO A 472 -20.27 -15.07 2.79
C PRO A 472 -18.89 -15.72 2.61
N PHE A 473 -17.89 -15.19 3.33
CA PHE A 473 -16.61 -15.89 3.54
C PHE A 473 -16.80 -17.13 4.41
N GLY A 474 -16.09 -18.21 4.11
CA GLY A 474 -16.00 -19.37 5.01
C GLY A 474 -15.30 -19.01 6.33
N ALA A 475 -15.74 -19.61 7.44
CA ALA A 475 -15.24 -19.28 8.79
C ALA A 475 -13.71 -19.43 8.93
N GLU A 476 -13.13 -20.44 8.28
CA GLU A 476 -11.68 -20.67 8.23
C GLU A 476 -10.92 -19.51 7.56
N ALA A 477 -11.45 -18.96 6.47
CA ALA A 477 -10.86 -17.80 5.79
C ALA A 477 -10.85 -16.57 6.71
N VAL A 478 -11.93 -16.37 7.47
CA VAL A 478 -12.06 -15.26 8.43
C VAL A 478 -11.09 -15.41 9.60
N GLU A 479 -10.92 -16.60 10.17
CA GLU A 479 -9.98 -16.77 11.29
C GLU A 479 -8.51 -16.80 10.82
N SER A 480 -8.22 -17.33 9.63
CA SER A 480 -6.89 -17.20 9.01
C SER A 480 -6.52 -15.73 8.78
N ALA A 481 -7.46 -14.93 8.25
CA ALA A 481 -7.29 -13.48 8.09
C ALA A 481 -7.13 -12.76 9.46
N ARG A 482 -7.89 -13.15 10.49
CA ARG A 482 -7.72 -12.65 11.86
C ARG A 482 -6.34 -12.98 12.42
N SER A 483 -5.83 -14.18 12.15
CA SER A 483 -4.50 -14.63 12.61
C SER A 483 -3.38 -13.90 11.89
N LEU A 484 -3.51 -13.68 10.57
CA LEU A 484 -2.60 -12.82 9.81
C LEU A 484 -2.53 -11.41 10.39
N LEU A 485 -3.67 -10.82 10.78
CA LEU A 485 -3.70 -9.46 11.33
C LEU A 485 -2.88 -9.31 12.62
N ARG A 486 -2.81 -10.35 13.46
CA ARG A 486 -2.02 -10.38 14.71
C ARG A 486 -0.51 -10.18 14.49
N LYS A 487 0.00 -10.30 13.26
CA LYS A 487 1.41 -10.08 12.90
C LYS A 487 1.77 -8.59 12.72
N TYR A 488 0.76 -7.73 12.55
CA TYR A 488 0.93 -6.29 12.30
C TYR A 488 0.74 -5.47 13.59
N ASP A 489 0.89 -4.15 13.47
CA ASP A 489 0.68 -3.22 14.58
C ASP A 489 -0.72 -3.36 15.21
N SER A 490 -0.82 -3.26 16.54
CA SER A 490 -2.07 -3.46 17.28
C SER A 490 -3.12 -2.38 17.07
N GLY A 491 -2.79 -1.28 16.38
CA GLY A 491 -3.75 -0.33 15.84
C GLY A 491 -4.61 -0.88 14.69
N TRP A 492 -4.29 -2.05 14.13
CA TRP A 492 -5.11 -2.69 13.09
C TRP A 492 -6.21 -3.58 13.67
N GLU A 493 -7.43 -3.39 13.17
CA GLU A 493 -8.63 -4.15 13.55
C GLU A 493 -9.34 -4.70 12.30
N MET A 494 -10.14 -5.75 12.48
CA MET A 494 -10.96 -6.33 11.41
C MET A 494 -12.40 -6.57 11.88
N SER A 495 -13.39 -6.13 11.11
CA SER A 495 -14.80 -6.41 11.40
C SER A 495 -15.11 -7.88 11.16
N ALA A 496 -15.73 -8.55 12.14
CA ALA A 496 -16.32 -9.87 11.88
C ALA A 496 -17.47 -9.72 10.86
N PRO A 497 -17.61 -10.66 9.90
CA PRO A 497 -18.80 -10.70 9.04
C PRO A 497 -20.02 -11.06 9.88
N SER A 498 -21.20 -10.61 9.44
CA SER A 498 -22.48 -10.83 10.12
C SER A 498 -23.56 -11.18 9.10
N PRO A 499 -24.72 -11.74 9.53
CA PRO A 499 -25.84 -12.00 8.61
C PRO A 499 -26.37 -10.76 7.88
N ALA A 500 -26.12 -9.55 8.40
CA ALA A 500 -26.50 -8.28 7.79
C ALA A 500 -25.38 -7.64 6.94
N ALA A 501 -24.15 -8.16 7.00
CA ALA A 501 -23.01 -7.65 6.24
C ALA A 501 -21.95 -8.75 6.10
N ALA A 502 -21.89 -9.42 4.94
CA ALA A 502 -20.97 -10.53 4.74
C ALA A 502 -19.52 -10.07 4.44
N ALA A 503 -19.35 -8.85 3.91
CA ALA A 503 -18.05 -8.21 3.72
C ALA A 503 -17.24 -8.05 5.03
N VAL A 504 -15.92 -8.18 4.91
CA VAL A 504 -14.93 -8.04 5.98
C VAL A 504 -14.17 -6.74 5.78
N ALA A 505 -14.17 -5.82 6.75
CA ALA A 505 -13.40 -4.57 6.69
C ALA A 505 -12.14 -4.60 7.55
N LEU A 506 -11.09 -3.97 7.01
CA LEU A 506 -9.90 -3.52 7.71
C LEU A 506 -10.16 -2.13 8.31
N ARG A 507 -9.64 -1.90 9.52
CA ARG A 507 -9.74 -0.62 10.25
C ARG A 507 -8.40 -0.27 10.89
N TRP A 508 -8.11 1.02 11.00
CA TRP A 508 -6.93 1.56 11.69
C TRP A 508 -7.38 2.47 12.83
N LYS A 509 -7.02 2.13 14.07
CA LYS A 509 -7.42 2.84 15.31
C LYS A 509 -8.92 3.16 15.34
N GLY A 510 -9.76 2.15 15.12
CA GLY A 510 -11.21 2.28 15.03
C GLY A 510 -11.76 3.00 13.79
N GLN A 511 -10.95 3.58 12.90
CA GLN A 511 -11.40 4.19 11.63
C GLN A 511 -11.52 3.15 10.51
N PRO A 512 -12.53 3.23 9.62
CA PRO A 512 -12.58 2.38 8.42
C PRO A 512 -11.34 2.60 7.55
N VAL A 513 -10.97 1.63 6.72
CA VAL A 513 -9.84 1.74 5.79
C VAL A 513 -10.18 1.10 4.44
N SER A 514 -10.53 -0.17 4.44
CA SER A 514 -10.90 -0.94 3.25
C SER A 514 -11.84 -2.07 3.63
N PHE A 515 -12.52 -2.65 2.65
CA PHE A 515 -13.30 -3.86 2.80
C PHE A 515 -13.02 -4.85 1.68
N CYS A 516 -13.24 -6.13 1.95
CA CYS A 516 -13.25 -7.21 0.98
C CYS A 516 -14.60 -7.94 1.07
N SER A 517 -15.18 -8.28 -0.07
CA SER A 517 -16.52 -8.85 -0.23
C SER A 517 -16.54 -9.87 -1.36
N LEU A 518 -17.40 -10.88 -1.24
CA LEU A 518 -17.56 -11.94 -2.23
C LEU A 518 -18.93 -11.83 -2.89
N TRP A 519 -18.97 -12.17 -4.17
CA TRP A 519 -20.15 -11.97 -5.02
C TRP A 519 -20.32 -13.14 -5.99
N ARG A 520 -21.56 -13.52 -6.29
CA ARG A 520 -21.89 -14.52 -7.29
C ARG A 520 -22.87 -13.96 -8.32
N PRO A 521 -22.89 -14.46 -9.56
CA PRO A 521 -23.98 -14.20 -10.50
C PRO A 521 -25.34 -14.41 -9.84
N ALA A 522 -26.19 -13.39 -9.82
CA ALA A 522 -27.60 -13.56 -9.49
C ALA A 522 -28.28 -14.40 -10.59
N ALA A 523 -29.23 -15.25 -10.17
CA ALA A 523 -29.95 -16.20 -11.01
C ALA A 523 -30.91 -15.55 -12.03
#